data_AF-A0A0H4A4F4-F1
#
_entry.id   AF-A0A0H4A4F4-F1
#
_cell.length_a   1.000
_cell.length_b   1.000
_cell.length_c   1.000
_cell.angle_alpha   90.00
_cell.angle_beta   90.00
_cell.angle_gamma   90.00
#
_symmetry.space_group_name_H-M   'P 1'
#
loop_
_entity.id
_entity.type
_entity.pdbx_description
1 polymer ?
#
loop_
_entity_poly.entity_id
_entity_poly.type
_entity_poly.pdbx_seq_one_letter_code
_entity_poly.pdbx_strand_id
1 'polypeptide(L)'
;DQRSMKRRRMIDDEAEINITPMLDIVFIMLIFFIVTTSFVKEKGLEVSRPSNAPPKEVQQDKGPIVVKIDSSSLISVKGRVLKPGGR
;
A
#
# COMPACT_ATOMS: atom_id res chain seq x y z
N ASP A 1 -44.28 49.81 17.24
CA ASP A 1 -42.99 49.46 16.60
C ASP A 1 -42.11 48.41 17.29
N GLN A 2 -42.65 47.40 17.97
CA GLN A 2 -41.81 46.32 18.54
C GLN A 2 -41.57 45.14 17.58
N ARG A 3 -42.32 45.02 16.46
CA ARG A 3 -42.17 43.92 15.48
C ARG A 3 -40.99 44.09 14.51
N SER A 4 -40.45 45.31 14.38
CA SER A 4 -39.32 45.59 13.48
C SER A 4 -37.98 45.16 14.08
N MET A 5 -37.78 45.37 15.40
CA MET A 5 -36.54 44.97 16.09
C MET A 5 -36.32 43.46 16.16
N LYS A 6 -37.40 42.65 16.24
CA LYS A 6 -37.29 41.19 16.31
C LYS A 6 -36.81 40.55 15.00
N ARG A 7 -37.14 41.17 13.84
CA ARG A 7 -36.68 40.69 12.53
C ARG A 7 -35.20 40.95 12.27
N ARG A 8 -34.63 42.02 12.84
CA ARG A 8 -33.23 42.37 12.64
C ARG A 8 -32.26 41.40 13.34
N ARG A 9 -32.59 40.90 14.53
CA ARG A 9 -31.78 39.90 15.23
C ARG A 9 -31.74 38.54 14.53
N MET A 10 -32.87 38.11 13.97
CA MET A 10 -32.97 36.81 13.30
C MET A 10 -32.11 36.74 12.02
N ILE A 11 -31.87 37.88 11.37
CA ILE A 11 -30.99 37.99 10.18
C ILE A 11 -29.50 37.97 10.59
N ASP A 12 -29.16 38.53 11.75
CA ASP A 12 -27.78 38.47 12.29
C ASP A 12 -27.42 37.03 12.70
N ASP A 13 -28.35 36.29 13.32
CA ASP A 13 -28.13 34.90 13.73
C ASP A 13 -28.00 33.94 12.52
N GLU A 14 -28.61 34.25 11.37
CA GLU A 14 -28.42 33.51 10.10
C GLU A 14 -27.08 33.85 9.41
N ALA A 15 -26.48 35.00 9.72
CA ALA A 15 -25.20 35.45 9.16
C ALA A 15 -23.98 34.95 9.95
N GLU A 16 -24.19 34.43 11.17
CA GLU A 16 -23.16 33.74 11.94
C GLU A 16 -22.97 32.32 11.37
N ILE A 17 -22.11 32.23 10.36
CA ILE A 17 -21.76 30.96 9.72
C ILE A 17 -21.30 29.98 10.80
N ASN A 18 -22.09 28.93 11.04
CA ASN A 18 -21.77 27.89 11.99
C ASN A 18 -20.53 27.10 11.51
N ILE A 19 -19.35 27.48 12.03
CA ILE A 19 -18.07 26.84 11.72
C ILE A 19 -17.92 25.44 12.33
N THR A 20 -18.64 25.15 13.41
CA THR A 20 -18.61 23.85 14.10
C THR A 20 -18.96 22.66 13.20
N PRO A 21 -20.08 22.67 12.43
CA PRO A 21 -20.37 21.60 11.47
C PRO A 21 -19.40 21.58 10.27
N MET A 22 -18.82 22.72 9.88
CA MET A 22 -17.84 22.75 8.77
C MET A 22 -16.52 22.08 9.14
N LEU A 23 -16.05 22.32 10.36
CA LEU A 23 -14.83 21.71 10.90
C LEU A 23 -14.99 20.20 11.08
N ASP A 24 -16.18 19.70 11.41
CA ASP A 24 -16.47 18.27 11.50
C ASP A 24 -16.32 17.58 10.13
N ILE A 25 -16.86 18.20 9.06
CA ILE A 25 -16.70 17.71 7.68
C ILE A 25 -15.22 17.65 7.28
N VAL A 26 -14.45 18.70 7.58
CA VAL A 26 -13.01 18.74 7.26
C VAL A 26 -12.23 17.69 8.07
N PHE A 27 -12.53 17.51 9.36
CA PHE A 27 -11.87 16.51 10.18
C PHE A 27 -12.18 15.08 9.73
N ILE A 28 -13.42 14.79 9.39
CA ILE A 28 -13.81 13.49 8.84
C ILE A 28 -13.07 13.22 7.52
N MET A 29 -12.94 14.22 6.63
CA MET A 29 -12.16 14.09 5.40
C MET A 29 -10.68 13.81 5.65
N LEU A 30 -10.05 14.47 6.62
CA LEU A 30 -8.65 14.24 6.98
C LEU A 30 -8.44 12.85 7.58
N ILE A 31 -9.34 12.38 8.43
CA ILE A 31 -9.29 11.01 8.98
C ILE A 31 -9.40 9.99 7.85
N PHE A 32 -10.37 10.14 6.94
CA PHE A 32 -10.47 9.26 5.79
C PHE A 32 -9.21 9.29 4.92
N PHE A 33 -8.66 10.47 4.65
CA PHE A 33 -7.44 10.61 3.86
C PHE A 33 -6.23 9.92 4.52
N ILE A 34 -6.05 10.08 5.83
CA ILE A 34 -4.96 9.44 6.58
C ILE A 34 -5.16 7.91 6.64
N VAL A 35 -6.36 7.45 6.97
CA VAL A 35 -6.68 6.02 7.13
C VAL A 35 -6.67 5.26 5.79
N THR A 36 -7.03 5.92 4.69
CA THR A 36 -7.07 5.29 3.35
C THR A 36 -5.69 5.03 2.75
N THR A 37 -4.60 5.49 3.38
CA THR A 37 -3.22 5.08 3.03
C THR A 37 -2.92 3.65 3.50
N SER A 38 -3.79 2.71 3.17
CA SER A 38 -3.63 1.28 3.46
C SER A 38 -2.74 0.62 2.40
N PHE A 39 -1.44 0.67 2.65
CA PHE A 39 -0.38 -0.30 2.27
C PHE A 39 -0.52 -1.09 0.96
N VAL A 40 0.15 -0.62 -0.09
CA VAL A 40 0.76 -1.53 -1.07
C VAL A 40 2.17 -1.87 -0.60
N LYS A 41 2.27 -2.73 0.43
CA LYS A 41 3.52 -3.47 0.64
C LYS A 41 3.54 -4.56 -0.41
N GLU A 42 4.07 -4.25 -1.59
CA GLU A 42 4.50 -5.29 -2.50
C GLU A 42 5.44 -6.19 -1.68
N LYS A 43 5.00 -7.40 -1.33
CA LYS A 43 5.92 -8.46 -0.94
C LYS A 43 6.66 -8.88 -2.22
N GLY A 44 7.45 -7.96 -2.75
CA GLY A 44 8.23 -8.10 -3.96
C GLY A 44 9.68 -8.07 -3.56
N LEU A 45 10.42 -9.09 -3.95
CA LEU A 45 11.88 -8.97 -4.03
C LEU A 45 12.19 -7.73 -4.86
N GLU A 46 13.03 -6.85 -4.34
CA GLU A 46 13.54 -5.70 -5.10
C GLU A 46 14.41 -6.26 -6.24
N VAL A 47 13.81 -6.43 -7.43
CA VAL A 47 14.49 -7.05 -8.56
C VAL A 47 15.44 -6.02 -9.17
N SER A 48 16.72 -6.09 -8.81
CA SER A 48 17.75 -5.44 -9.60
C SER A 48 17.87 -6.18 -10.92
N ARG A 49 17.42 -5.53 -12.00
CA ARG A 49 17.67 -6.06 -13.35
C ARG A 49 19.18 -5.97 -13.60
N PRO A 50 19.84 -7.05 -14.07
CA PRO A 50 21.22 -6.93 -14.48
C PRO A 50 21.32 -5.87 -15.58
N SER A 51 22.37 -5.04 -15.52
CA SER A 51 22.71 -4.10 -16.60
C SER A 51 22.77 -4.86 -17.93
N ASN A 52 22.46 -4.19 -19.04
CA ASN A 52 22.50 -4.72 -20.41
C ASN A 52 23.91 -5.14 -20.89
N ALA A 53 24.81 -5.46 -19.95
CA ALA A 53 26.09 -6.04 -20.23
C ALA A 53 25.89 -7.31 -21.07
N PRO A 54 26.73 -7.51 -22.10
CA PRO A 54 26.70 -8.74 -22.87
C PRO A 54 26.86 -9.94 -21.92
N PRO A 55 26.15 -11.05 -22.16
CA PRO A 55 26.29 -12.25 -21.34
C PRO A 55 27.77 -12.59 -21.20
N LYS A 56 28.26 -12.69 -19.96
CA LYS A 56 29.57 -13.31 -19.73
C LYS A 56 29.52 -14.70 -20.35
N GLU A 57 30.49 -15.06 -21.16
CA GLU A 57 30.63 -16.41 -21.69
C GLU A 57 30.83 -17.36 -20.50
N VAL A 58 29.73 -17.93 -20.02
CA VAL A 58 29.76 -18.99 -19.02
C VAL A 58 30.12 -20.25 -19.78
N GLN A 59 31.32 -20.78 -19.56
CA GLN A 59 31.71 -22.11 -20.03
C GLN A 59 30.68 -23.12 -19.49
N GLN A 60 29.82 -23.63 -20.37
CA GLN A 60 28.73 -24.54 -20.03
C GLN A 60 29.23 -25.99 -19.83
N ASP A 61 30.35 -26.18 -19.16
CA ASP A 61 30.88 -27.53 -18.87
C ASP A 61 29.98 -28.31 -17.90
N LYS A 62 28.99 -27.64 -17.29
CA LYS A 62 28.04 -28.21 -16.36
C LYS A 62 26.64 -27.94 -16.88
N GLY A 63 25.92 -29.00 -17.27
CA GLY A 63 24.52 -28.92 -17.68
C GLY A 63 23.63 -28.19 -16.64
N PRO A 64 22.42 -27.77 -17.04
CA PRO A 64 21.60 -26.85 -16.26
C PRO A 64 21.26 -27.39 -14.87
N ILE A 65 21.28 -26.50 -13.87
CA ILE A 65 20.79 -26.80 -12.52
C ILE A 65 19.30 -26.42 -12.49
N VAL A 66 18.44 -27.44 -12.43
CA VAL A 66 16.99 -27.24 -12.29
C VAL A 66 16.65 -27.29 -10.80
N VAL A 67 16.06 -26.21 -10.30
CA VAL A 67 15.50 -26.10 -8.95
C VAL A 67 13.98 -25.98 -9.07
N LYS A 68 13.24 -26.89 -8.43
CA LYS A 68 11.77 -26.85 -8.37
C LYS A 68 11.34 -26.72 -6.93
N ILE A 69 10.44 -25.78 -6.69
CA ILE A 69 9.78 -25.52 -5.40
C ILE A 69 8.30 -25.79 -5.62
N ASP A 70 7.71 -26.69 -4.85
CA ASP A 70 6.27 -26.96 -4.91
C ASP A 70 5.47 -26.23 -3.82
N SER A 71 4.14 -26.29 -3.93
CA SER A 71 3.22 -25.69 -2.95
C SER A 71 3.35 -26.29 -1.55
N SER A 72 3.92 -27.48 -1.41
CA SER A 72 4.19 -28.11 -0.12
C SER A 72 5.55 -27.71 0.47
N SER A 73 6.22 -26.71 -0.12
CA SER A 73 7.56 -26.26 0.28
C SER A 73 8.65 -27.32 0.14
N LEU A 74 8.41 -28.37 -0.66
CA LEU A 74 9.47 -29.30 -1.01
C LEU A 74 10.33 -28.68 -2.10
N ILE A 75 11.64 -28.72 -1.86
CA ILE A 75 12.65 -28.23 -2.78
C ILE A 75 13.29 -29.44 -3.44
N SER A 76 13.40 -29.43 -4.76
CA SER A 76 14.15 -30.46 -5.49
C SER A 76 15.21 -29.83 -6.39
N VAL A 77 16.40 -30.45 -6.41
CA VAL A 77 17.52 -30.05 -7.24
C VAL A 77 17.92 -31.24 -8.11
N LYS A 78 17.88 -31.07 -9.44
CA LYS A 78 18.15 -32.15 -10.41
C LYS A 78 17.30 -33.41 -10.15
N GLY A 79 16.03 -33.23 -9.79
CA GLY A 79 15.09 -34.32 -9.49
C GLY A 79 15.26 -34.97 -8.11
N ARG A 80 16.25 -34.55 -7.31
CA ARG A 80 16.42 -35.02 -5.93
C ARG A 80 15.74 -34.08 -4.96
N VAL A 81 14.77 -34.57 -4.20
CA VAL A 81 14.13 -33.81 -3.13
C VAL A 81 15.14 -33.58 -2.02
N LEU A 82 15.38 -32.31 -1.70
CA LEU A 82 16.19 -31.88 -0.57
C LEU A 82 15.31 -31.91 0.68
N LYS A 83 15.70 -32.69 1.68
CA LYS A 83 15.13 -32.57 3.02
C LYS A 83 15.66 -31.27 3.65
N PRO A 84 14.80 -30.37 4.14
CA PRO A 84 15.25 -29.22 4.90
C PRO A 84 15.85 -29.71 6.23
N GLY A 85 17.15 -29.48 6.43
CA GLY A 85 17.86 -29.58 7.72
C GLY A 85 17.61 -30.85 8.55
N GLY A 86 18.35 -31.92 8.28
CA GLY A 86 18.70 -32.90 9.31
C GLY A 86 20.06 -32.53 9.89
N ARG A 87 20.19 -32.57 11.22
CA ARG A 87 21.51 -32.84 11.83
C ARG A 87 22.09 -34.13 11.23
#